data_AF-A0A0F2NAH1-F1
#
_entry.id   AF-A0A0F2NAH1-F1
#
_cell.length_a   1.000
_cell.length_b   1.000
_cell.length_c   1.000
_cell.angle_alpha   90.00
_cell.angle_beta   90.00
_cell.angle_gamma   90.00
#
_symmetry.space_group_name_H-M   'P 1'
#
loop_
_entity.id
_entity.type
_entity.pdbx_description
1 polymer ?
#
loop_
_entity_poly.entity_id
_entity_poly.type
_entity_poly.pdbx_seq_one_letter_code
_entity_poly.pdbx_strand_id
1 'polypeptide(L)'
;MGTRLIIGSILTVAGFIIIAICYLGSRNPGKPKWTSEIIMGSFIIPLSIGGMVMGPMLIGEAMWVNGDSLTSFDTTVAFSILAAGVVILLMMRIPKRAAAYDALCSAAEKMEDERQRTERSDVSDNSIGQGA
;
A
#
# COMPACT_ATOMS: atom_id res chain seq x y z
N MET A 1 -10.49 -10.86 29.75
CA MET A 1 -11.42 -10.84 28.59
C MET A 1 -11.12 -9.69 27.62
N GLY A 2 -10.73 -8.49 28.08
CA GLY A 2 -10.27 -7.38 27.22
C GLY A 2 -9.08 -7.70 26.28
N THR A 3 -8.32 -8.77 26.56
CA THR A 3 -7.22 -9.24 25.72
C THR A 3 -7.66 -9.51 24.27
N ARG A 4 -8.87 -10.03 24.03
CA ARG A 4 -9.39 -10.29 22.68
C ARG A 4 -9.65 -9.00 21.89
N LEU A 5 -10.18 -7.97 22.56
CA LEU A 5 -10.42 -6.65 21.98
C LEU A 5 -9.09 -5.99 21.56
N ILE A 6 -8.09 -6.04 22.44
CA ILE A 6 -6.77 -5.46 22.20
C ILE A 6 -6.06 -6.22 21.06
N ILE A 7 -6.03 -7.56 21.11
CA ILE A 7 -5.42 -8.39 20.06
C ILE A 7 -6.11 -8.17 18.71
N GLY A 8 -7.45 -8.12 18.70
CA GLY A 8 -8.22 -7.84 17.49
C GLY A 8 -7.92 -6.46 16.90
N SER A 9 -7.77 -5.44 17.76
CA SER A 9 -7.40 -4.08 17.35
C SER A 9 -5.99 -4.03 16.74
N ILE A 10 -5.02 -4.70 17.37
CA ILE A 10 -3.64 -4.79 16.85
C ILE A 10 -3.60 -5.52 15.51
N LEU A 11 -4.27 -6.67 15.39
CA LEU A 11 -4.34 -7.45 14.14
C LEU A 11 -4.96 -6.65 13.00
N THR A 12 -6.03 -5.91 13.30
CA THR A 12 -6.72 -5.06 12.32
C THR A 12 -5.76 -3.98 11.81
N VAL A 13 -5.10 -3.25 12.71
CA VAL A 13 -4.15 -2.18 12.34
C VAL A 13 -2.95 -2.75 11.58
N ALA A 14 -2.38 -3.86 12.03
CA ALA A 14 -1.28 -4.53 11.34
C ALA A 14 -1.68 -4.95 9.92
N GLY A 15 -2.87 -5.51 9.73
CA GLY A 15 -3.39 -5.88 8.41
C GLY A 15 -3.47 -4.68 7.46
N PHE A 16 -4.02 -3.56 7.90
CA PHE A 16 -4.08 -2.33 7.10
C PHE A 16 -2.70 -1.77 6.77
N ILE A 17 -1.77 -1.75 7.73
CA ILE A 17 -0.40 -1.29 7.49
C ILE A 17 0.30 -2.16 6.45
N ILE A 18 0.15 -3.48 6.55
CA ILE A 18 0.76 -4.42 5.60
C ILE A 18 0.21 -4.20 4.19
N ILE A 19 -1.10 -4.02 4.05
CA ILE A 19 -1.73 -3.70 2.76
C ILE A 19 -1.21 -2.39 2.19
N ALA A 20 -1.09 -1.35 3.02
CA ALA A 20 -0.52 -0.07 2.61
C ALA A 20 0.92 -0.21 2.12
N ILE A 21 1.75 -1.00 2.81
CA ILE A 21 3.12 -1.31 2.39
C ILE A 21 3.12 -2.08 1.07
N CYS A 22 2.26 -3.09 0.91
CA CYS A 22 2.12 -3.84 -0.34
C CYS A 22 1.77 -2.93 -1.52
N TYR A 23 0.80 -2.03 -1.32
CA TYR A 23 0.36 -1.08 -2.34
C TYR A 23 1.48 -0.11 -2.76
N LEU A 24 2.27 0.36 -1.78
CA LEU A 24 3.46 1.18 -2.05
C LEU A 24 4.56 0.41 -2.77
N GLY A 25 4.74 -0.87 -2.44
CA GLY A 25 5.74 -1.74 -3.03
C GLY A 25 5.41 -2.15 -4.47
N SER A 26 4.14 -2.49 -4.75
CA SER A 26 3.70 -2.92 -6.09
C SER A 26 3.73 -1.78 -7.12
N ARG A 27 3.55 -0.53 -6.69
CA ARG A 27 3.68 0.65 -7.57
C ARG A 27 5.12 1.08 -7.88
N ASN A 28 6.15 0.47 -7.28
CA ASN A 28 7.56 0.77 -7.58
C ASN A 28 8.30 -0.42 -8.22
N PRO A 29 7.99 -0.79 -9.48
CA PRO A 29 8.57 -1.95 -10.15
C PRO A 29 10.07 -1.78 -10.48
N GLY A 30 10.62 -0.57 -10.44
CA GLY A 30 12.01 -0.29 -10.85
C GLY A 30 13.10 -0.59 -9.80
N LYS A 31 12.75 -0.79 -8.51
CA LYS A 31 13.75 -1.04 -7.44
C LYS A 31 13.27 -2.02 -6.34
N PRO A 32 12.79 -3.23 -6.63
CA PRO A 32 12.38 -4.16 -5.58
C PRO A 32 13.58 -4.93 -5.01
N LYS A 33 14.50 -4.28 -4.29
CA LYS A 33 15.46 -5.03 -3.45
C LYS A 33 14.80 -5.67 -2.22
N TRP A 34 13.59 -5.22 -1.87
CA TRP A 34 12.85 -5.64 -0.67
C TRP A 34 11.64 -6.55 -0.96
N THR A 35 11.25 -6.71 -2.22
CA THR A 35 10.10 -7.51 -2.62
C THR A 35 10.58 -8.79 -3.26
N SER A 36 11.13 -9.72 -2.47
CA SER A 36 11.18 -11.10 -2.93
C SER A 36 9.73 -11.56 -3.12
N GLU A 37 9.36 -11.94 -4.35
CA GLU A 37 8.01 -12.41 -4.69
C GLU A 37 7.55 -13.54 -3.76
N ILE A 38 8.50 -14.36 -3.28
CA ILE A 38 8.27 -15.44 -2.32
C ILE A 38 7.82 -14.89 -0.95
N ILE A 39 8.43 -13.81 -0.46
CA ILE A 39 8.05 -13.22 0.84
C ILE A 39 6.68 -12.54 0.72
N MET A 40 6.46 -11.86 -0.40
CA MET A 40 5.20 -11.17 -0.70
C MET A 40 4.02 -12.17 -0.79
N GLY A 41 4.20 -13.25 -1.56
CA GLY A 41 3.18 -14.27 -1.77
C GLY A 41 2.94 -15.18 -0.58
N SER A 42 4.00 -15.62 0.10
CA SER A 42 3.90 -16.67 1.12
C SER A 42 3.64 -16.16 2.53
N PHE A 43 4.01 -14.92 2.85
CA PHE A 43 3.90 -14.39 4.21
C PHE A 43 3.04 -13.14 4.28
N ILE A 44 3.30 -12.18 3.40
CA ILE A 44 2.68 -10.86 3.48
C ILE A 44 1.18 -10.91 3.12
N ILE A 45 0.81 -11.56 2.01
CA ILE A 45 -0.59 -11.70 1.60
C ILE A 45 -1.42 -12.49 2.63
N PRO A 46 -1.02 -13.70 3.06
CA PRO A 46 -1.79 -14.46 4.06
C PRO A 46 -1.94 -13.73 5.38
N LEU A 47 -0.90 -13.03 5.84
CA LEU A 47 -0.92 -12.30 7.10
C LEU A 47 -1.80 -11.05 7.02
N SER A 48 -1.85 -10.38 5.87
CA SER A 48 -2.77 -9.27 5.63
C SER A 48 -4.24 -9.71 5.62
N ILE A 49 -4.55 -10.80 4.92
CA ILE A 49 -5.91 -11.36 4.85
C ILE A 49 -6.32 -11.89 6.22
N GLY A 50 -5.42 -12.62 6.89
CA GLY A 50 -5.63 -13.11 8.25
C GLY A 50 -5.89 -11.97 9.23
N GLY A 51 -5.12 -10.88 9.18
CA GLY A 51 -5.32 -9.69 10.01
C GLY A 51 -6.65 -8.97 9.73
N MET A 52 -7.04 -8.84 8.46
CA MET A 52 -8.30 -8.19 8.07
C MET A 52 -9.55 -9.00 8.41
N VAL A 53 -9.46 -10.33 8.45
CA VAL A 53 -10.61 -11.19 8.77
C VAL A 53 -10.67 -11.46 10.28
N MET A 54 -9.56 -11.90 10.87
CA MET A 54 -9.53 -12.26 12.30
C MET A 54 -9.60 -11.03 13.21
N GLY A 55 -9.02 -9.89 12.81
CA GLY A 55 -9.02 -8.68 13.62
C GLY A 55 -10.44 -8.18 13.95
N PRO A 56 -11.26 -7.83 12.93
CA PRO A 56 -12.65 -7.42 13.12
C PRO A 56 -13.52 -8.50 13.76
N MET A 57 -13.27 -9.78 13.45
CA MET A 57 -13.99 -10.89 14.07
C MET A 57 -13.75 -10.95 15.59
N LEU A 58 -12.50 -10.79 16.05
CA LEU A 58 -12.15 -10.78 17.47
C LEU A 58 -12.69 -9.53 18.20
N ILE A 59 -12.70 -8.37 17.52
CA ILE A 59 -13.33 -7.16 18.06
C ILE A 59 -14.84 -7.38 18.21
N GLY A 60 -15.49 -7.93 17.17
CA GLY A 60 -16.91 -8.26 17.18
C GLY A 60 -17.27 -9.24 18.29
N GLU A 61 -16.52 -10.33 18.44
CA GLU A 61 -16.73 -11.30 19.52
C GLU A 61 -16.54 -10.68 20.90
N ALA A 62 -15.54 -9.81 21.08
CA ALA A 62 -15.33 -9.11 22.34
C ALA A 62 -16.49 -8.19 22.69
N MET A 63 -17.05 -7.45 21.72
CA MET A 63 -18.15 -6.52 21.96
C MET A 63 -19.50 -7.21 22.12
N TRP A 64 -19.80 -8.24 21.33
CA TRP A 64 -21.12 -8.89 21.31
C TRP A 64 -21.30 -9.94 22.41
N VAL A 65 -20.24 -10.68 22.74
CA VAL A 65 -20.32 -11.82 23.67
C VAL A 65 -19.85 -11.43 25.08
N ASN A 66 -18.90 -10.49 25.17
CA ASN A 66 -18.25 -10.13 26.44
C ASN A 66 -18.46 -8.67 26.84
N GLY A 67 -19.43 -7.97 26.22
CA GLY A 67 -19.73 -6.56 26.45
C GLY A 67 -19.84 -6.16 27.93
N ASP A 68 -20.53 -6.98 28.73
CA ASP A 68 -20.78 -6.72 30.15
C ASP A 68 -19.52 -6.86 31.04
N SER A 69 -18.46 -7.47 30.51
CA SER A 69 -17.17 -7.69 31.20
C SER A 69 -16.06 -6.75 30.73
N LEU A 70 -16.34 -5.88 29.76
CA LEU A 70 -15.35 -4.96 29.22
C LEU A 70 -15.17 -3.77 30.14
N THR A 71 -13.95 -3.58 30.61
CA THR A 71 -13.60 -2.39 31.40
C THR A 71 -13.49 -1.20 30.45
N SER A 72 -13.93 -0.01 30.88
CA SER A 72 -13.76 1.25 30.13
C SER A 72 -12.31 1.51 29.71
N PHE A 73 -11.35 1.05 30.53
CA PHE A 73 -9.93 1.08 30.22
C PHE A 73 -9.58 0.26 28.96
N ASP A 74 -10.07 -0.98 28.85
CA ASP A 74 -9.80 -1.85 27.70
C ASP A 74 -10.33 -1.24 26.39
N THR A 75 -11.53 -0.66 26.45
CA THR A 75 -12.14 0.03 25.30
C THR A 75 -11.34 1.25 24.90
N THR A 76 -10.86 2.04 25.86
CA THR A 76 -10.04 3.24 25.60
C THR A 76 -8.70 2.87 24.96
N VAL A 77 -8.06 1.79 25.43
CA VAL A 77 -6.82 1.26 24.84
C VAL A 77 -7.05 0.75 23.41
N ALA A 78 -8.15 0.05 23.15
CA ALA A 78 -8.49 -0.39 21.80
C ALA A 78 -8.68 0.80 20.83
N PHE A 79 -9.40 1.84 21.26
CA PHE A 79 -9.57 3.06 20.46
C PHE A 79 -8.26 3.80 20.20
N SER A 80 -7.36 3.87 21.19
CA SER A 80 -6.06 4.53 20.99
C SER A 80 -5.16 3.77 20.00
N ILE A 81 -5.22 2.43 20.00
CA ILE A 81 -4.53 1.58 19.00
C ILE A 81 -5.07 1.84 17.60
N LEU A 82 -6.40 1.86 17.44
CA LEU A 82 -7.02 2.14 16.14
C LEU A 82 -6.67 3.56 15.64
N ALA A 83 -6.74 4.55 16.52
CA ALA A 83 -6.38 5.94 16.20
C ALA A 83 -4.90 6.05 15.79
N ALA A 84 -3.98 5.40 16.51
CA ALA A 84 -2.57 5.35 16.14
C ALA A 84 -2.37 4.69 14.77
N GLY A 85 -3.11 3.62 14.48
CA GLY A 85 -3.10 2.97 13.17
C GLY A 85 -3.49 3.92 12.03
N VAL A 86 -4.58 4.70 12.21
CA VAL A 86 -5.00 5.72 11.23
C VAL A 86 -3.93 6.79 11.03
N VAL A 87 -3.31 7.28 12.11
CA VAL A 87 -2.24 8.28 12.02
C VAL A 87 -1.03 7.74 11.26
N ILE A 88 -0.63 6.49 11.50
CA ILE A 88 0.46 5.84 10.76
C ILE A 88 0.11 5.76 9.27
N LEU A 89 -1.10 5.33 8.92
CA LEU A 89 -1.55 5.27 7.52
C LEU A 89 -1.54 6.64 6.84
N LEU A 90 -1.96 7.69 7.55
CA LEU A 90 -1.88 9.08 7.06
C LEU A 90 -0.43 9.54 6.88
N MET A 91 0.46 9.21 7.82
CA MET A 91 1.90 9.49 7.77
C MET A 91 2.59 8.80 6.59
N MET A 92 2.11 7.62 6.16
CA MET A 92 2.63 6.94 4.96
C MET A 92 2.41 7.76 3.68
N ARG A 93 1.52 8.77 3.69
CA ARG A 93 1.28 9.71 2.58
C ARG A 93 1.11 8.99 1.24
N ILE A 94 0.38 7.87 1.25
CA ILE A 94 0.09 7.02 0.09
C ILE A 94 -0.33 7.84 -1.15
N PRO A 95 -1.28 8.81 -1.07
CA PRO A 95 -1.69 9.57 -2.25
C PRO A 95 -0.58 10.48 -2.81
N LYS A 96 0.26 11.08 -1.96
CA LYS A 96 1.38 11.90 -2.43
C LYS A 96 2.46 11.05 -3.09
N ARG A 97 2.71 9.85 -2.55
CA ARG A 97 3.65 8.90 -3.16
C ARG A 97 3.10 8.36 -4.48
N ALA A 98 1.82 7.98 -4.53
CA ALA A 98 1.14 7.53 -5.75
C ALA A 98 1.18 8.61 -6.86
N ALA A 99 0.87 9.87 -6.51
CA ALA A 99 0.92 10.98 -7.46
C ALA A 99 2.35 11.28 -7.97
N ALA A 100 3.37 11.14 -7.12
CA ALA A 100 4.76 11.28 -7.54
C ALA A 100 5.18 10.19 -8.54
N TYR A 101 4.67 8.97 -8.39
CA TYR A 101 4.91 7.89 -9.36
C TYR A 101 4.19 8.12 -10.69
N ASP A 102 2.92 8.51 -10.66
CA ASP A 102 2.17 8.79 -11.89
C ASP A 102 2.81 9.96 -12.68
N ALA A 103 3.33 10.97 -11.97
CA ALA A 103 4.09 12.05 -12.59
C ALA A 103 5.43 11.58 -13.22
N LEU A 104 6.14 10.66 -12.57
CA LEU A 104 7.40 10.10 -13.10
C LEU A 104 7.16 9.22 -14.33
N CYS A 105 6.12 8.38 -14.32
CA CYS A 105 5.75 7.58 -15.49
C CYS A 105 5.34 8.47 -16.67
N SER A 106 4.50 9.50 -16.43
CA SER A 106 4.11 10.44 -17.48
C SER A 106 5.29 11.24 -18.04
N ALA A 107 6.28 11.57 -17.21
CA ALA A 107 7.50 12.25 -17.66
C ALA A 107 8.39 11.32 -18.52
N ALA A 108 8.50 10.04 -18.17
CA ALA A 108 9.26 9.06 -18.95
C ALA A 108 8.63 8.81 -20.33
N GLU A 109 7.30 8.66 -20.39
CA GLU A 109 6.56 8.46 -21.64
C GLU A 109 6.72 9.64 -22.61
N LYS A 110 6.70 10.88 -22.09
CA LYS A 110 6.95 12.09 -22.90
C LYS A 110 8.37 12.14 -23.48
N MET A 111 9.38 11.66 -22.75
CA MET A 111 10.76 11.61 -23.26
C MET A 111 10.93 10.56 -24.36
N GLU A 112 10.24 9.42 -24.26
CA GLU A 112 10.24 8.40 -25.32
C GLU A 112 9.56 8.90 -26.60
N ASP A 113 8.43 9.62 -26.47
CA ASP A 113 7.74 10.25 -27.60
C ASP A 113 8.60 11.32 -28.31
N GLU A 114 9.31 12.16 -27.55
CA GLU A 114 10.25 13.14 -28.12
C GLU A 114 11.42 12.46 -28.84
N ARG A 115 11.94 11.36 -28.28
CA ARG A 115 13.01 10.59 -28.91
C ARG A 115 12.55 9.97 -30.23
N GLN A 116 11.37 9.36 -30.26
CA GLN A 116 10.79 8.81 -31.50
C GLN A 116 10.51 9.90 -32.55
N ARG A 117 10.04 11.09 -32.14
CA ARG A 117 9.85 12.21 -33.06
C ARG A 117 11.16 12.69 -33.67
N THR A 118 12.22 12.76 -32.86
CA THR A 118 13.54 13.20 -33.32
C THR A 118 14.12 12.21 -34.33
N GLU A 119 14.07 10.91 -34.02
CA GLU A 119 14.51 9.85 -34.95
C GLU A 119 13.69 9.85 -36.25
N ARG A 120 12.38 10.12 -36.19
CA ARG A 120 11.52 10.17 -37.39
C ARG A 120 11.78 11.41 -38.25
N SER A 121 12.16 12.53 -37.64
CA SER A 121 12.54 13.75 -38.34
C SER A 121 13.87 13.55 -39.08
N ASP A 122 14.87 12.97 -38.41
CA ASP A 122 16.19 12.71 -38.98
C ASP A 122 16.13 11.75 -40.18
N VAL A 123 15.25 10.74 -40.13
CA VAL A 123 15.02 9.81 -41.26
C VAL A 123 14.32 10.50 -42.43
N SER A 124 13.39 11.42 -42.16
CA SER A 124 12.69 12.18 -43.20
C SER A 124 13.66 13.09 -43.97
N ASP A 125 14.54 13.82 -43.28
CA ASP A 125 15.49 14.72 -43.91
C ASP A 125 16.55 13.98 -44.73
N ASN A 126 16.98 12.80 -44.29
CA ASN A 126 17.95 11.99 -45.01
C ASN A 126 17.38 11.38 -46.32
N SER A 127 16.05 11.22 -46.41
CA SER A 127 15.37 10.68 -47.60
C SER A 127 15.17 11.71 -48.73
N ILE A 128 15.23 13.02 -48.41
CA ILE A 128 15.10 14.10 -49.41
C ILE A 128 16.47 14.44 -50.02
N GLY A 129 17.57 14.23 -49.29
CA GLY A 129 18.94 14.57 -49.74
C GLY A 129 19.60 13.59 -50.71
N GLN A 130 19.07 12.38 -50.92
CA GLN A 130 19.66 11.37 -51.83
C GLN A 130 19.07 11.37 -53.26
N GLY A 131 18.17 12.32 -53.58
CA GLY A 131 17.49 12.40 -54.88
C GLY A 131 18.00 13.47 -55.85
N ALA A 132 19.10 14.15 -55.55
CA ALA A 132 19.72 15.17 -56.40
C ALA A 132 21.16 14.79 -56.75
#